data_AF-A0A0S7ZWH7-F1
#
_entry.id   AF-A0A0S7ZWH7-F1
#
_cell.length_a   1.000
_cell.length_b   1.000
_cell.length_c   1.000
_cell.angle_alpha   90.00
_cell.angle_beta   90.00
_cell.angle_gamma   90.00
#
_symmetry.space_group_name_H-M   'P 1'
#
loop_
_entity.id
_entity.type
_entity.pdbx_description
1 polymer ?
#
loop_
_entity_poly.entity_id
_entity_poly.type
_entity_poly.pdbx_seq_one_letter_code
_entity_poly.pdbx_strand_id
1 'polypeptide(L)' 'MENIDWNAKQALAKKMSEEQLVWAMSDCRETARVMGRGPMFGKDASYYMDELRIYKAELDKRKAKR' A
#
# COMPACT_ATOMS: atom_id res chain seq x y z
N MET A 1 6.10 12.70 -14.80
CA MET A 1 5.40 12.35 -13.53
C MET A 1 4.26 11.43 -13.93
N GLU A 2 4.39 10.12 -13.72
CA GLU A 2 3.25 9.21 -13.87
C GLU A 2 2.21 9.62 -12.84
N ASN A 3 1.01 10.02 -13.27
CA ASN A 3 -0.08 10.32 -12.35
C ASN A 3 -0.47 9.00 -11.67
N ILE A 4 -0.08 8.86 -10.41
CA ILE A 4 -0.40 7.67 -9.63
C ILE A 4 -1.90 7.67 -9.38
N ASP A 5 -2.60 6.73 -10.00
CA ASP A 5 -4.04 6.58 -9.83
C ASP A 5 -4.36 5.89 -8.49
N TRP A 6 -4.48 6.70 -7.45
CA TRP A 6 -4.81 6.23 -6.10
C TRP A 6 -6.21 5.63 -6.01
N ASN A 7 -7.13 6.01 -6.90
CA ASN A 7 -8.47 5.42 -6.97
C ASN A 7 -8.41 3.95 -7.43
N ALA A 8 -7.57 3.65 -8.43
CA ALA A 8 -7.31 2.28 -8.86
C ALA A 8 -6.72 1.43 -7.73
N LYS A 9 -5.82 1.99 -6.92
CA LYS A 9 -5.24 1.30 -5.74
C LYS A 9 -6.28 1.03 -4.65
N GLN A 10 -7.19 1.96 -4.39
CA GLN A 10 -8.32 1.73 -3.48
C GLN A 10 -9.26 0.64 -4.01
N ALA A 11 -9.56 0.63 -5.31
CA ALA A 11 -10.41 -0.39 -5.92
C ALA A 11 -9.75 -1.78 -5.85
N LEU A 12 -8.42 -1.85 -6.03
CA LEU A 12 -7.65 -3.08 -5.85
C LEU A 12 -7.70 -3.56 -4.39
N ALA A 13 -7.47 -2.67 -3.42
CA ALA A 13 -7.52 -3.00 -2.00
C ALA A 13 -8.87 -3.58 -1.58
N LYS A 14 -9.98 -3.06 -2.12
CA LYS A 14 -11.34 -3.60 -1.90
C LYS A 14 -11.52 -5.02 -2.43
N LYS A 15 -10.85 -5.38 -3.52
CA LYS A 15 -10.92 -6.71 -4.14
C LYS A 15 -9.98 -7.73 -3.47
N MET A 16 -8.98 -7.27 -2.74
CA MET A 16 -8.02 -8.13 -2.03
C MET A 16 -8.65 -8.79 -0.80
N SER A 17 -8.23 -10.01 -0.48
CA SER A 17 -8.53 -10.67 0.79
C SER A 17 -7.74 -10.04 1.95
N GLU A 18 -8.16 -10.27 3.20
CA GLU A 18 -7.43 -9.76 4.39
C GLU A 18 -5.96 -10.21 4.41
N GLU A 19 -5.68 -11.47 4.06
CA GLU A 19 -4.32 -12.02 3.98
C GLU A 19 -3.48 -11.31 2.91
N GLN A 20 -4.07 -10.99 1.76
CA GLN A 20 -3.40 -10.26 0.69
C GLN A 20 -3.10 -8.82 1.10
N LEU A 21 -4.01 -8.16 1.83
CA LEU A 21 -3.77 -6.83 2.40
C LEU A 21 -2.61 -6.85 3.39
N VAL A 22 -2.55 -7.86 4.28
CA VAL A 22 -1.45 -8.02 5.23
C VAL A 22 -0.13 -8.25 4.52
N TRP A 23 -0.11 -9.10 3.49
CA TRP A 23 1.10 -9.35 2.70
C TRP A 23 1.57 -8.10 1.94
N ALA A 24 0.67 -7.41 1.26
CA ALA A 24 0.97 -6.16 0.54
C ALA A 24 1.47 -5.05 1.47
N MET A 25 0.94 -4.97 2.70
CA MET A 25 1.45 -4.05 3.71
C MET A 25 2.87 -4.44 4.17
N SER A 26 3.16 -5.72 4.32
CA SER A 26 4.50 -6.18 4.68
C SER A 26 5.51 -5.87 3.57
N ASP A 27 5.13 -6.14 2.31
CA ASP A 27 5.93 -5.86 1.12
C ASP A 27 6.20 -4.35 0.96
N CYS A 28 5.18 -3.50 1.12
CA CYS A 28 5.35 -2.05 1.07
C CYS A 28 6.26 -1.54 2.18
N ARG A 29 6.19 -2.12 3.39
CA ARG A 29 7.04 -1.73 4.53
C ARG A 29 8.49 -2.15 4.31
N GLU A 30 8.71 -3.36 3.79
CA GLU A 30 10.05 -3.85 3.47
C GLU A 30 10.65 -3.04 2.32
N THR A 31 9.87 -2.79 1.28
CA THR A 31 10.28 -1.93 0.18
C THR A 31 10.58 -0.53 0.68
N ALA A 32 9.70 0.13 1.45
CA ALA A 32 9.99 1.45 2.03
C ALA A 32 11.29 1.47 2.87
N ARG A 33 11.60 0.38 3.58
CA ARG A 33 12.85 0.24 4.35
C ARG A 33 14.08 0.13 3.44
N VAL A 34 13.98 -0.62 2.34
CA VAL A 34 15.04 -0.74 1.33
C VAL A 34 15.21 0.58 0.57
N MET A 35 14.10 1.25 0.25
CA MET A 35 14.05 2.54 -0.46
C MET A 35 14.62 3.70 0.35
N GLY A 36 14.66 3.59 1.68
CA GLY A 36 15.44 4.47 2.55
C GLY A 36 16.96 4.45 2.25
N ARG A 37 17.44 3.49 1.44
CA ARG A 37 18.82 3.43 0.91
C ARG A 37 18.94 3.93 -0.54
N GLY A 38 17.86 4.39 -1.18
CA GLY A 38 17.84 4.93 -2.54
C GLY A 38 16.59 4.51 -3.34
N PRO A 39 16.17 5.28 -4.37
CA PRO A 39 14.97 4.96 -5.14
C PRO A 39 15.16 3.72 -6.02
N MET A 40 14.22 2.79 -5.96
CA MET A 40 14.07 1.64 -6.85
C MET A 40 12.87 1.92 -7.78
N PHE A 41 13.08 1.84 -9.09
CA PHE A 41 12.06 2.07 -10.13
C PHE A 41 11.41 3.47 -10.15
N GLY A 42 12.13 4.52 -9.74
CA GLY A 42 11.66 5.91 -9.87
C GLY A 42 10.47 6.28 -8.98
N LYS A 43 10.15 5.44 -8.00
CA LYS A 43 9.19 5.74 -6.93
C LYS A 43 9.97 6.11 -5.67
N ASP A 44 9.45 7.03 -4.87
CA ASP A 44 10.06 7.39 -3.59
C ASP A 44 9.39 6.64 -2.44
N ALA A 45 10.01 6.66 -1.25
CA ALA A 45 9.43 6.04 -0.05
C ALA A 45 8.01 6.56 0.28
N SER A 46 7.69 7.80 -0.12
CA SER A 46 6.35 8.38 -0.01
C SER A 46 5.27 7.58 -0.76
N TYR A 47 5.59 7.02 -1.93
CA TYR A 47 4.67 6.18 -2.71
C TYR A 47 4.17 4.99 -1.89
N TYR A 48 5.11 4.26 -1.28
CA TYR A 48 4.79 3.06 -0.50
C TYR A 48 4.09 3.41 0.81
N MET A 49 4.38 4.56 1.39
CA MET A 49 3.67 5.06 2.57
C MET A 49 2.20 5.42 2.28
N ASP A 50 1.91 6.03 1.13
CA ASP A 50 0.52 6.30 0.72
C ASP A 50 -0.22 5.02 0.34
N GLU A 51 0.45 4.06 -0.30
CA GLU A 51 -0.14 2.75 -0.58
C GLU A 51 -0.46 1.97 0.72
N LEU A 52 0.44 2.02 1.71
CA LEU A 52 0.24 1.48 3.05
C LEU A 52 -0.98 2.08 3.75
N ARG A 53 -1.21 3.40 3.61
CA ARG A 53 -2.38 4.06 4.19
C ARG A 53 -3.69 3.50 3.62
N ILE A 54 -3.72 3.25 2.31
CA ILE A 54 -4.91 2.68 1.65
C ILE A 54 -5.20 1.28 2.16
N TYR A 55 -4.20 0.39 2.17
CA TYR A 55 -4.39 -0.98 2.64
C TYR A 55 -4.76 -1.05 4.12
N LYS A 56 -4.10 -0.23 4.96
CA LYS A 56 -4.41 -0.15 6.38
C LYS A 56 -5.84 0.35 6.62
N ALA A 57 -6.28 1.38 5.91
CA ALA A 57 -7.64 1.90 6.04
C ALA A 57 -8.71 0.87 5.63
N GLU A 58 -8.45 0.10 4.58
CA GLU A 58 -9.37 -0.96 4.15
C GLU A 58 -9.44 -2.12 5.14
N LEU A 59 -8.29 -2.54 5.68
CA LEU A 59 -8.22 -3.57 6.71
C LEU A 59 -8.94 -3.12 8.00
N ASP A 60 -8.72 -1.88 8.42
CA ASP A 60 -9.35 -1.30 9.61
C ASP A 60 -10.87 -1.22 9.47
N LYS A 61 -11.37 -0.80 8.29
CA LYS A 61 -12.82 -0.84 7.97
C LYS A 61 -13.41 -2.24 8.08
N ARG A 62 -12.70 -3.28 7.64
CA ARG A 62 -13.17 -4.67 7.74
C ARG A 62 -13.20 -5.15 9.17
N LYS A 63 -12.18 -4.79 9.97
CA LYS A 63 -12.12 -5.12 11.40
C LYS A 63 -13.18 -4.38 12.22
N ALA A 64 -13.45 -3.11 11.91
CA ALA A 64 -14.47 -2.32 12.59
C ALA A 64 -15.92 -2.77 12.30
N LYS A 65 -16.12 -3.55 11.23
CA LYS A 65 -17.43 -4.09 10.83
C LYS A 65 -17.69 -5.49 11.39
N ARG A 66 -16.75 -6.04 12.15
CA ARG A 66 -16.77 -7.40 12.70
C ARG A 66 -17.01 -7.37 14.20
#